data_AF-A0A059LIH3-F1
#
_entry.id   AF-A0A059LIH3-F1
#
_cell.length_a   1.000
_cell.length_b   1.000
_cell.length_c   1.000
_cell.angle_alpha   90.00
_cell.angle_beta   90.00
_cell.angle_gamma   90.00
#
_symmetry.space_group_name_H-M   'P 1'
#
loop_
_entity.id
_entity.type
_entity.pdbx_description
1 polymer ?
#
loop_
_entity_poly.entity_id
_entity_poly.type
_entity_poly.pdbx_seq_one_letter_code
_entity_poly.pdbx_strand_id
1 'polypeptide(L)'
;MSQWVEVSPLLARACEAMAPGQMVHDEDFNLAEAMLAIEVGEARMDMGMVGRDAPSAEELLASGAARADLSEGEILALARALFRAEATWHKGSMLPLTVFTSLHLLGADGLRDNQPLHALCRAVKTSCTLVHDIVLNGQVCEDEDILVHTAGLAVLDPPGRRPREATLRALREAAAALEDADPSARELRSVLGFYAAFIQ
;
A
#
# COMPACT_ATOMS: atom_id res chain seq x y z
N MET A 1 34.86 -21.14 -8.07
CA MET A 1 34.65 -19.70 -8.24
C MET A 1 34.02 -19.51 -9.62
N SER A 2 32.80 -18.98 -9.70
CA SER A 2 32.17 -18.63 -10.97
C SER A 2 32.76 -17.30 -11.47
N GLN A 3 33.16 -17.26 -12.74
CA GLN A 3 33.68 -16.06 -13.41
C GLN A 3 32.63 -15.53 -14.38
N TRP A 4 32.38 -14.22 -14.36
CA TRP A 4 31.56 -13.55 -15.36
C TRP A 4 32.29 -13.47 -16.69
N VAL A 5 31.61 -13.84 -17.78
CA VAL A 5 32.13 -13.78 -19.14
C VAL A 5 31.32 -12.76 -19.93
N GLU A 6 32.02 -11.91 -20.67
CA GLU A 6 31.43 -10.89 -21.52
C GLU A 6 30.89 -11.53 -22.81
N VAL A 7 29.61 -11.32 -23.13
CA VAL A 7 28.91 -12.00 -24.24
C VAL A 7 28.27 -11.04 -25.25
N SER A 8 28.39 -9.73 -25.08
CA SER A 8 27.77 -8.73 -25.97
C SER A 8 28.24 -8.85 -27.42
N PRO A 9 29.54 -9.11 -27.73
CA PRO A 9 29.99 -9.32 -29.11
C PRO A 9 29.36 -10.55 -29.76
N LEU A 10 29.10 -11.61 -28.99
CA LEU A 10 28.43 -12.80 -29.49
C LEU A 10 26.97 -12.47 -29.84
N LEU A 11 26.27 -11.77 -28.95
CA LEU A 11 24.87 -11.37 -29.16
C LEU A 11 24.74 -10.41 -30.35
N ALA A 12 25.63 -9.43 -30.50
CA ALA A 12 25.62 -8.49 -31.63
C ALA A 12 25.75 -9.22 -32.97
N ARG A 13 26.70 -10.16 -33.08
CA ARG A 13 26.88 -10.98 -34.29
C ARG A 13 25.68 -11.87 -34.59
N ALA A 14 25.02 -12.40 -33.56
CA ALA A 14 23.80 -13.19 -33.74
C ALA A 14 22.68 -12.32 -34.30
N CYS A 15 22.48 -11.10 -33.77
CA CYS A 15 21.49 -10.15 -34.28
C CYS A 15 21.76 -9.74 -35.73
N GLU A 16 23.03 -9.50 -36.11
CA GLU A 16 23.41 -9.15 -37.49
C GLU A 16 23.09 -10.26 -38.51
N ALA A 17 23.07 -11.52 -38.07
CA ALA A 17 22.75 -12.66 -38.93
C ALA A 17 21.24 -12.90 -39.10
N MET A 18 20.38 -12.20 -38.35
CA MET A 18 18.93 -12.36 -38.38
C MET A 18 18.29 -11.48 -39.46
N ALA A 19 17.27 -12.02 -40.14
CA ALA A 19 16.40 -11.27 -41.04
C ALA A 19 15.22 -10.62 -40.29
N PRO A 20 14.63 -9.53 -40.81
CA PRO A 20 13.42 -8.94 -40.23
C PRO A 20 12.29 -9.96 -40.07
N GLY A 21 11.66 -9.97 -38.89
CA GLY A 21 10.60 -10.92 -38.55
C GLY A 21 11.08 -12.24 -37.96
N GLN A 22 12.39 -12.47 -37.86
CA GLN A 22 12.95 -13.60 -37.11
C GLN A 22 13.09 -13.26 -35.63
N MET A 23 12.88 -14.26 -34.78
CA MET A 23 13.03 -14.16 -33.33
C MET A 23 13.66 -15.44 -32.82
N VAL A 24 14.63 -15.33 -31.91
CA VAL A 24 15.19 -16.47 -31.19
C VAL A 24 14.47 -16.55 -29.86
N HIS A 25 13.79 -17.66 -29.62
CA HIS A 25 13.04 -17.90 -28.40
C HIS A 25 13.00 -19.41 -28.13
N ASP A 26 12.59 -19.78 -26.93
CA ASP A 26 12.36 -21.18 -26.56
C ASP A 26 11.08 -21.72 -27.24
N GLU A 27 10.97 -23.04 -27.39
CA GLU A 27 9.82 -23.69 -28.05
C GLU A 27 8.50 -23.37 -27.33
N ASP A 28 8.53 -23.17 -26.02
CA ASP A 28 7.34 -22.88 -25.20
C ASP A 28 6.99 -21.37 -25.12
N PHE A 29 7.78 -20.49 -25.75
CA PHE A 29 7.56 -19.05 -25.66
C PHE A 29 6.34 -18.57 -26.45
N ASN A 30 5.46 -17.80 -25.78
CA ASN A 30 4.26 -17.21 -26.38
C ASN A 30 4.36 -15.68 -26.48
N LEU A 31 4.20 -15.15 -27.70
CA LEU A 31 4.18 -13.70 -27.94
C LEU A 31 3.07 -12.96 -27.18
N ALA A 32 1.95 -13.62 -26.86
CA ALA A 32 0.90 -13.00 -26.07
C ALA A 32 1.35 -12.71 -24.62
N GLU A 33 2.22 -13.53 -24.05
CA GLU A 33 2.78 -13.30 -22.71
C GLU A 33 3.80 -12.14 -22.75
N ALA A 34 4.54 -12.03 -23.85
CA ALA A 34 5.49 -10.94 -24.08
C ALA A 34 4.82 -9.55 -24.13
N MET A 35 3.53 -9.48 -24.44
CA MET A 35 2.77 -8.22 -24.42
C MET A 35 2.63 -7.62 -23.02
N LEU A 36 2.80 -8.42 -21.97
CA LEU A 36 2.77 -7.97 -20.58
C LEU A 36 4.15 -7.55 -20.06
N ALA A 37 5.21 -7.73 -20.86
CA ALA A 37 6.57 -7.45 -20.44
C ALA A 37 6.79 -5.94 -20.19
N ILE A 38 7.53 -5.62 -19.12
CA ILE A 38 7.94 -4.25 -18.83
C ILE A 38 9.16 -3.88 -19.68
N GLU A 39 9.10 -2.71 -20.32
CA GLU A 39 10.22 -2.14 -21.07
C GLU A 39 11.07 -1.24 -20.16
N VAL A 40 12.31 -1.67 -19.91
CA VAL A 40 13.28 -0.89 -19.12
C VAL A 40 13.71 0.35 -19.91
N GLY A 41 13.70 1.51 -19.26
CA GLY A 41 14.03 2.80 -19.88
C GLY A 41 12.85 3.56 -20.49
N GLU A 42 11.67 2.94 -20.62
CA GLU A 42 10.45 3.64 -21.06
C GLU A 42 9.72 4.25 -19.86
N ALA A 43 9.55 5.57 -19.84
CA ALA A 43 9.10 6.31 -18.65
C ALA A 43 7.69 5.93 -18.14
N ARG A 44 6.86 5.32 -18.98
CA ARG A 44 5.50 4.89 -18.60
C ARG A 44 5.43 3.44 -18.09
N MET A 45 6.46 2.64 -18.35
CA MET A 45 6.50 1.22 -18.00
C MET A 45 7.55 0.94 -16.92
N ASP A 46 8.65 1.69 -16.94
CA ASP A 46 9.73 1.60 -15.98
C ASP A 46 9.56 2.63 -14.86
N MET A 47 9.02 2.18 -13.72
CA MET A 47 8.95 3.00 -12.51
C MET A 47 10.33 3.47 -12.04
N GLY A 48 11.40 2.76 -12.36
CA GLY A 48 12.78 3.17 -12.07
C GLY A 48 13.26 4.35 -12.92
N MET A 49 12.49 4.81 -13.91
CA MET A 49 12.75 6.07 -14.61
C MET A 49 12.14 7.28 -13.89
N VAL A 50 11.16 7.07 -13.02
CA VAL A 50 10.45 8.11 -12.27
C VAL A 50 10.83 8.01 -10.79
N GLY A 51 11.47 9.06 -10.25
CA GLY A 51 11.82 9.07 -8.83
C GLY A 51 13.09 8.29 -8.46
N ARG A 52 14.07 8.18 -9.37
CA ARG A 52 15.41 7.63 -9.04
C ARG A 52 16.05 8.29 -7.83
N ASP A 53 15.82 9.59 -7.68
CA ASP A 53 16.36 10.39 -6.59
C ASP A 53 15.34 10.60 -5.45
N ALA A 54 14.17 9.95 -5.53
CA ALA A 54 13.18 10.02 -4.49
C ALA A 54 13.62 9.13 -3.31
N PRO A 55 13.55 9.62 -2.06
CA PRO A 55 13.86 8.80 -0.90
C PRO A 55 12.86 7.65 -0.78
N SER A 56 13.34 6.50 -0.33
CA SER A 56 12.53 5.35 0.05
C SER A 56 11.60 5.68 1.23
N ALA A 57 10.56 4.87 1.41
CA ALA A 57 9.66 5.01 2.56
C ALA A 57 10.43 4.87 3.89
N GLU A 58 11.40 3.96 3.94
CA GLU A 58 12.26 3.74 5.10
C GLU A 58 13.13 4.98 5.40
N GLU A 59 13.73 5.60 4.39
CA GLU A 59 14.51 6.83 4.55
C GLU A 59 13.64 8.00 5.02
N LEU A 60 12.44 8.13 4.47
CA LEU A 60 11.48 9.14 4.89
C LEU A 60 11.06 8.95 6.35
N LEU A 61 10.76 7.72 6.75
CA LEU A 61 10.44 7.39 8.14
C LEU A 61 11.62 7.66 9.07
N ALA A 62 12.83 7.26 8.69
CA ALA A 62 14.04 7.51 9.48
C ALA A 62 14.37 9.01 9.61
N SER A 63 14.03 9.82 8.61
CA SER A 63 14.19 11.27 8.67
C SER A 63 13.14 11.99 9.55
N GLY A 64 12.13 11.27 10.04
CA GLY A 64 11.04 11.84 10.83
C GLY A 64 9.97 12.56 10.00
N ALA A 65 9.84 12.24 8.70
CA ALA A 65 8.84 12.85 7.83
C ALA A 65 7.39 12.56 8.28
N ALA A 66 7.18 11.42 8.96
CA ALA A 66 5.93 11.10 9.65
C ALA A 66 6.03 11.51 11.12
N ARG A 67 5.51 12.69 11.46
CA ARG A 67 5.49 13.21 12.82
C ARG A 67 4.51 12.41 13.69
N ALA A 68 4.97 11.98 14.88
CA ALA A 68 4.11 11.30 15.85
C ALA A 68 3.31 12.29 16.73
N ASP A 69 3.79 13.53 16.84
CA ASP A 69 3.24 14.60 17.69
C ASP A 69 2.13 15.39 16.98
N LEU A 70 1.16 14.69 16.38
CA LEU A 70 0.01 15.33 15.75
C LEU A 70 -1.04 15.73 16.79
N SER A 71 -1.54 16.96 16.67
CA SER A 71 -2.73 17.42 17.38
C SER A 71 -3.99 16.68 16.92
N GLU A 72 -5.06 16.70 17.72
CA GLU A 72 -6.34 16.06 17.38
C GLU A 72 -6.91 16.57 16.04
N GLY A 73 -6.75 17.86 15.75
CA GLY A 73 -7.13 18.45 14.47
C GLY A 73 -6.33 17.93 13.27
N GLU A 74 -5.02 17.74 13.44
CA GLU A 74 -4.16 17.13 12.41
C GLU A 74 -4.48 15.64 12.21
N ILE A 75 -4.74 14.90 13.29
CA ILE A 75 -5.17 13.50 13.23
C ILE A 75 -6.52 13.40 12.51
N LEU A 76 -7.47 14.29 12.79
CA LEU A 76 -8.75 14.33 12.08
C LEU A 76 -8.57 14.64 10.59
N ALA A 77 -7.67 15.55 10.23
CA ALA A 77 -7.35 15.84 8.83
C ALA A 77 -6.74 14.61 8.13
N LEU A 78 -5.81 13.92 8.79
CA LEU A 78 -5.25 12.65 8.32
C LEU A 78 -6.35 11.60 8.15
N ALA A 79 -7.25 11.44 9.12
CA ALA A 79 -8.34 10.48 9.06
C ALA A 79 -9.25 10.72 7.85
N ARG A 80 -9.56 11.99 7.54
CA ARG A 80 -10.33 12.36 6.35
C ARG A 80 -9.59 12.05 5.05
N ALA A 81 -8.27 12.23 5.02
CA ALA A 81 -7.45 11.88 3.87
C ALA A 81 -7.41 10.36 3.65
N LEU A 82 -7.22 9.59 4.73
CA LEU A 82 -7.23 8.12 4.69
C LEU A 82 -8.59 7.57 4.25
N PHE A 83 -9.69 8.12 4.75
CA PHE A 83 -11.03 7.72 4.35
C PHE A 83 -11.29 7.97 2.86
N ARG A 84 -10.77 9.09 2.31
CA ARG A 84 -10.80 9.34 0.87
C ARG A 84 -9.94 8.34 0.10
N ALA A 85 -8.78 7.98 0.63
CA ALA A 85 -7.90 6.98 0.01
C ALA A 85 -8.56 5.59 -0.04
N GLU A 86 -9.22 5.15 1.04
CA GLU A 86 -10.01 3.92 1.07
C GLU A 86 -11.16 3.97 0.05
N ALA A 87 -11.89 5.08 -0.03
CA ALA A 87 -12.95 5.25 -1.02
C ALA A 87 -12.43 5.23 -2.46
N THR A 88 -11.24 5.76 -2.73
CA THR A 88 -10.58 5.69 -4.04
C THR A 88 -10.15 4.27 -4.37
N TRP A 89 -9.61 3.54 -3.39
CA TRP A 89 -9.27 2.12 -3.54
C TRP A 89 -10.51 1.30 -3.92
N HIS A 90 -11.62 1.46 -3.19
CA HIS A 90 -12.87 0.75 -3.48
C HIS A 90 -13.48 1.07 -4.86
N LYS A 91 -12.97 2.09 -5.57
CA LYS A 91 -13.39 2.45 -6.93
C LYS A 91 -12.48 1.88 -8.03
N GLY A 92 -11.60 0.94 -7.70
CA GLY A 92 -10.72 0.26 -8.67
C GLY A 92 -9.34 0.89 -8.80
N SER A 93 -8.88 1.67 -7.81
CA SER A 93 -7.45 2.03 -7.71
C SER A 93 -6.69 0.98 -6.91
N MET A 94 -5.35 0.95 -7.00
CA MET A 94 -4.55 -0.01 -6.23
C MET A 94 -4.34 0.42 -4.78
N LEU A 95 -4.32 -0.54 -3.88
CA LEU A 95 -4.14 -0.32 -2.43
C LEU A 95 -2.79 0.35 -2.09
N PRO A 96 -1.63 -0.06 -2.67
CA PRO A 96 -0.35 0.63 -2.50
C PRO A 96 -0.33 2.08 -3.00
N LEU A 97 -1.11 2.40 -4.04
CA LEU A 97 -1.14 3.72 -4.67
C LEU A 97 -2.18 4.66 -4.06
N THR A 98 -2.92 4.20 -3.05
CA THR A 98 -3.97 4.97 -2.38
C THR A 98 -3.71 5.03 -0.89
N VAL A 99 -4.16 4.03 -0.14
CA VAL A 99 -4.14 4.02 1.33
C VAL A 99 -2.71 3.98 1.87
N PHE A 100 -1.86 3.11 1.31
CA PHE A 100 -0.48 2.94 1.76
C PHE A 100 0.52 3.94 1.16
N THR A 101 0.03 5.05 0.60
CA THR A 101 0.85 6.23 0.33
C THR A 101 1.13 7.04 1.60
N SER A 102 0.35 6.82 2.67
CA SER A 102 0.54 7.49 3.95
C SER A 102 1.70 6.90 4.75
N LEU A 103 2.73 7.72 4.99
CA LEU A 103 3.86 7.34 5.86
C LEU A 103 3.43 7.00 7.29
N HIS A 104 2.37 7.65 7.82
CA HIS A 104 1.85 7.32 9.15
C HIS A 104 1.28 5.90 9.22
N LEU A 105 0.71 5.39 8.11
CA LEU A 105 0.25 4.00 8.04
C LEU A 105 1.42 3.02 7.92
N LEU A 106 2.40 3.32 7.05
CA LEU A 106 3.58 2.49 6.88
C LEU A 106 4.42 2.40 8.17
N GLY A 107 4.54 3.51 8.90
CA GLY A 107 5.30 3.63 10.14
C GLY A 107 4.46 3.50 11.42
N ALA A 108 3.27 2.91 11.36
CA ALA A 108 2.31 2.93 12.47
C ALA A 108 2.88 2.40 13.80
N ASP A 109 3.79 1.41 13.74
CA ASP A 109 4.43 0.83 14.93
C ASP A 109 5.22 1.84 15.77
N GLY A 110 5.74 2.90 15.16
CA GLY A 110 6.47 3.98 15.83
C GLY A 110 5.58 5.04 16.47
N LEU A 111 4.26 5.00 16.27
CA LEU A 111 3.34 6.06 16.69
C LEU A 111 2.68 5.81 18.05
N ARG A 112 3.15 4.82 18.81
CA ARG A 112 2.51 4.32 20.05
C ARG A 112 2.34 5.38 21.14
N ASP A 113 3.18 6.39 21.14
CA ASP A 113 3.15 7.51 22.10
C ASP A 113 1.93 8.43 21.88
N ASN A 114 1.39 8.47 20.66
CA ASN A 114 0.15 9.17 20.33
C ASN A 114 -0.98 8.16 20.12
N GLN A 115 -1.71 7.85 21.20
CA GLN A 115 -2.70 6.78 21.21
C GLN A 115 -3.81 6.95 20.15
N PRO A 116 -4.45 8.15 19.97
CA PRO A 116 -5.45 8.33 18.93
C PRO A 116 -4.91 8.12 17.50
N LEU A 117 -3.71 8.64 17.21
CA LEU A 117 -3.07 8.46 15.91
C LEU A 117 -2.76 6.98 15.64
N HIS A 118 -2.12 6.30 16.59
CA HIS A 118 -1.80 4.88 16.48
C HIS A 118 -3.07 4.01 16.33
N ALA A 119 -4.13 4.31 17.10
CA ALA A 119 -5.40 3.60 17.00
C ALA A 119 -6.07 3.80 15.63
N LEU A 120 -6.05 5.03 15.09
CA LEU A 120 -6.55 5.33 13.74
C LEU A 120 -5.80 4.53 12.67
N CYS A 121 -4.47 4.57 12.67
CA CYS A 121 -3.65 3.84 11.69
C CYS A 121 -3.92 2.33 11.73
N ARG A 122 -3.99 1.76 12.93
CA ARG A 122 -4.34 0.33 13.11
C ARG A 122 -5.75 0.02 12.62
N ALA A 123 -6.70 0.92 12.85
CA ALA A 123 -8.08 0.75 12.43
C ALA A 123 -8.23 0.75 10.91
N VAL A 124 -7.59 1.69 10.22
CA VAL A 124 -7.57 1.74 8.75
C VAL A 124 -6.88 0.49 8.17
N LYS A 125 -5.73 0.08 8.72
CA LYS A 125 -5.06 -1.16 8.29
C LYS A 125 -5.95 -2.40 8.48
N THR A 126 -6.66 -2.48 9.60
CA THR A 126 -7.62 -3.55 9.88
C THR A 126 -8.83 -3.49 8.93
N SER A 127 -9.35 -2.29 8.64
CA SER A 127 -10.42 -2.05 7.67
C SER A 127 -10.03 -2.59 6.28
N CYS A 128 -8.87 -2.19 5.76
CA CYS A 128 -8.37 -2.67 4.48
C CYS A 128 -8.16 -4.19 4.47
N THR A 129 -7.65 -4.76 5.58
CA THR A 129 -7.48 -6.21 5.72
C THR A 129 -8.82 -6.95 5.63
N LEU A 130 -9.85 -6.44 6.31
CA LEU A 130 -11.19 -7.06 6.29
C LEU A 130 -11.83 -6.97 4.91
N VAL A 131 -11.77 -5.81 4.26
CA VAL A 131 -12.31 -5.65 2.90
C VAL A 131 -11.56 -6.56 1.92
N HIS A 132 -10.24 -6.62 2.00
CA HIS A 132 -9.42 -7.51 1.19
C HIS A 132 -9.81 -8.99 1.39
N ASP A 133 -9.98 -9.43 2.64
CA ASP A 133 -10.44 -10.80 2.95
C ASP A 133 -11.86 -11.07 2.41
N ILE A 134 -12.78 -10.12 2.56
CA ILE A 134 -14.15 -10.24 2.02
C ILE A 134 -14.12 -10.37 0.50
N VAL A 135 -13.32 -9.56 -0.19
CA VAL A 135 -13.18 -9.58 -1.65
C VAL A 135 -12.63 -10.92 -2.13
N LEU A 136 -11.55 -11.40 -1.53
CA LEU A 136 -10.96 -12.69 -1.90
C LEU A 136 -11.92 -13.87 -1.69
N ASN A 137 -12.81 -13.79 -0.69
CA ASN A 137 -13.82 -14.81 -0.43
C ASN A 137 -15.18 -14.53 -1.09
N GLY A 138 -15.34 -13.38 -1.75
CA GLY A 138 -16.63 -12.80 -2.13
C GLY A 138 -17.17 -13.19 -3.49
N GLN A 139 -16.47 -14.06 -4.23
CA GLN A 139 -16.77 -14.40 -5.63
C GLN A 139 -16.85 -13.17 -6.55
N VAL A 140 -16.05 -12.14 -6.27
CA VAL A 140 -15.91 -10.95 -7.14
C VAL A 140 -14.76 -11.13 -8.11
N CYS A 141 -14.79 -10.38 -9.21
CA CYS A 141 -13.77 -10.42 -10.25
C CYS A 141 -12.66 -9.42 -9.91
N GLU A 142 -11.46 -9.91 -9.61
CA GLU A 142 -10.26 -9.06 -9.46
C GLU A 142 -9.97 -8.34 -10.79
N ASP A 143 -9.42 -7.13 -10.73
CA ASP A 143 -9.17 -6.22 -11.86
C ASP A 143 -10.41 -5.67 -12.60
N GLU A 144 -11.61 -6.17 -12.31
CA GLU A 144 -12.88 -5.64 -12.83
C GLU A 144 -13.68 -4.91 -11.74
N ASP A 145 -13.98 -5.58 -10.63
CA ASP A 145 -14.80 -5.03 -9.54
C ASP A 145 -13.96 -4.21 -8.56
N ILE A 146 -12.79 -4.74 -8.18
CA ILE A 146 -11.88 -4.14 -7.20
C ILE A 146 -10.46 -4.71 -7.36
N LEU A 147 -9.46 -3.87 -7.09
CA LEU A 147 -8.05 -4.25 -7.09
C LEU A 147 -7.58 -4.58 -5.66
N VAL A 148 -7.23 -5.83 -5.38
CA VAL A 148 -6.70 -6.24 -4.06
C VAL A 148 -5.19 -6.43 -4.02
N HIS A 149 -4.52 -6.35 -5.17
CA HIS A 149 -3.09 -6.52 -5.28
C HIS A 149 -2.30 -5.54 -4.37
N THR A 150 -1.39 -6.09 -3.57
CA THR A 150 -0.50 -5.31 -2.67
C THR A 150 0.87 -5.00 -3.28
N ALA A 151 1.12 -5.40 -4.53
CA ALA A 151 2.41 -5.22 -5.20
C ALA A 151 3.60 -5.80 -4.42
N GLY A 152 3.37 -6.91 -3.70
CA GLY A 152 4.37 -7.58 -2.86
C GLY A 152 4.66 -6.87 -1.53
N LEU A 153 3.96 -5.78 -1.22
CA LEU A 153 4.13 -5.08 0.05
C LEU A 153 3.42 -5.83 1.20
N ALA A 154 4.12 -5.98 2.33
CA ALA A 154 3.59 -6.56 3.56
C ALA A 154 2.79 -5.52 4.39
N VAL A 155 1.73 -4.97 3.79
CA VAL A 155 0.98 -3.82 4.33
C VAL A 155 -0.33 -4.17 5.01
N LEU A 156 -0.84 -5.39 4.85
CA LEU A 156 -2.05 -5.87 5.51
C LEU A 156 -1.70 -6.71 6.75
N ASP A 157 -2.61 -6.73 7.72
CA ASP A 157 -2.50 -7.62 8.86
C ASP A 157 -3.02 -9.02 8.49
N PRO A 158 -2.66 -10.09 9.23
CA PRO A 158 -3.32 -11.37 9.05
C PRO A 158 -4.81 -11.24 9.39
N PRO A 159 -5.72 -11.82 8.58
CA PRO A 159 -7.14 -11.81 8.90
C PRO A 159 -7.42 -12.63 10.16
N GLY A 160 -8.54 -12.33 10.83
CA GLY A 160 -9.06 -13.14 11.93
C GLY A 160 -9.39 -12.37 13.21
N ARG A 161 -9.90 -13.12 14.19
CA ARG A 161 -10.53 -12.56 15.40
C ARG A 161 -9.56 -11.79 16.30
N ARG A 162 -8.34 -12.30 16.53
CA ARG A 162 -7.41 -11.69 17.51
C ARG A 162 -6.91 -10.32 17.08
N PRO A 163 -6.39 -10.11 15.85
CA PRO A 163 -5.98 -8.78 15.39
C PRO A 163 -7.15 -7.79 15.46
N ARG A 164 -8.35 -8.23 15.03
CA ARG A 164 -9.59 -7.46 15.09
C ARG A 164 -9.93 -6.99 16.51
N GLU A 165 -9.93 -7.90 17.48
CA GLU A 165 -10.20 -7.58 18.89
C GLU A 165 -9.17 -6.63 19.49
N ALA A 166 -7.90 -6.77 19.12
CA ALA A 166 -6.83 -5.88 19.56
C ALA A 166 -7.01 -4.46 19.01
N THR A 167 -7.42 -4.32 17.75
CA THR A 167 -7.75 -3.01 17.14
C THR A 167 -8.98 -2.39 17.79
N LEU A 168 -10.06 -3.16 18.00
CA LEU A 168 -11.26 -2.68 18.70
C LEU A 168 -10.97 -2.20 20.13
N ARG A 169 -10.04 -2.85 20.83
CA ARG A 169 -9.58 -2.40 22.15
C ARG A 169 -8.86 -1.06 22.06
N ALA A 170 -7.89 -0.94 21.16
CA ALA A 170 -7.13 0.30 20.97
C ALA A 170 -8.04 1.48 20.58
N LEU A 171 -9.03 1.25 19.72
CA LEU A 171 -10.04 2.26 19.36
C LEU A 171 -10.85 2.76 20.56
N ARG A 172 -11.30 1.85 21.43
CA ARG A 172 -12.06 2.22 22.63
C ARG A 172 -11.22 3.00 23.63
N GLU A 173 -9.98 2.57 23.87
CA GLU A 173 -9.05 3.23 24.77
C GLU A 173 -8.72 4.65 24.26
N ALA A 174 -8.39 4.79 22.98
CA ALA A 174 -8.14 6.08 22.36
C ALA A 174 -9.36 7.01 22.39
N ALA A 175 -10.56 6.49 22.08
CA ALA A 175 -11.79 7.28 22.11
C ALA A 175 -12.13 7.79 23.53
N ALA A 176 -11.84 7.00 24.56
CA ALA A 176 -12.05 7.37 25.96
C ALA A 176 -11.03 8.40 26.47
N ALA A 177 -9.82 8.44 25.89
CA ALA A 177 -8.78 9.40 26.25
C ALA A 177 -9.01 10.81 25.66
N LEU A 178 -9.80 10.93 24.59
CA LEU A 178 -10.13 12.22 23.99
C LEU A 178 -11.06 13.02 24.91
N GLU A 179 -10.78 14.29 25.14
CA GLU A 179 -11.63 15.19 25.94
C GLU A 179 -12.68 15.92 25.07
N ASP A 180 -13.89 16.12 25.59
CA ASP A 180 -15.02 16.69 24.82
C ASP A 180 -14.99 18.21 24.61
N ALA A 181 -14.00 18.88 25.19
CA ALA A 181 -13.89 20.34 25.18
C ALA A 181 -13.53 20.89 23.79
N ASP A 182 -12.74 20.16 22.99
CA ASP A 182 -12.37 20.53 21.63
C ASP A 182 -13.34 19.90 20.60
N PRO A 183 -13.96 20.70 19.71
CA PRO A 183 -14.74 20.18 18.58
C PRO A 183 -13.99 19.11 17.76
N SER A 184 -12.68 19.27 17.56
CA SER A 184 -11.85 18.34 16.78
C SER A 184 -11.74 16.98 17.47
N ALA A 185 -11.53 16.97 18.79
CA ALA A 185 -11.49 15.76 19.60
C ALA A 185 -12.84 15.01 19.58
N ARG A 186 -13.95 15.74 19.62
CA ARG A 186 -15.30 15.14 19.50
C ARG A 186 -15.52 14.48 18.14
N GLU A 187 -15.15 15.17 17.06
CA GLU A 187 -15.30 14.62 15.71
C GLU A 187 -14.35 13.43 15.49
N LEU A 188 -13.11 13.52 15.96
CA LEU A 188 -12.16 12.40 15.94
C LEU A 188 -12.70 11.19 16.68
N ARG A 189 -13.31 11.39 17.86
CA ARG A 189 -13.97 10.30 18.60
C ARG A 189 -15.07 9.64 17.77
N SER A 190 -15.86 10.42 17.04
CA SER A 190 -16.89 9.91 16.12
C SER A 190 -16.27 9.05 15.02
N VAL A 191 -15.16 9.50 14.43
CA VAL A 191 -14.41 8.74 13.41
C VAL A 191 -13.87 7.43 13.96
N LEU A 192 -13.26 7.44 15.15
CA LEU A 192 -12.80 6.21 15.81
C LEU A 192 -13.98 5.26 16.11
N GLY A 193 -15.13 5.81 16.50
CA GLY A 193 -16.38 5.07 16.68
C GLY A 193 -16.91 4.44 15.38
N PHE A 194 -16.82 5.15 14.25
CA PHE A 194 -17.18 4.62 12.95
C PHE A 194 -16.34 3.40 12.59
N TYR A 195 -15.01 3.48 12.70
CA TYR A 195 -14.15 2.31 12.43
C TYR A 195 -14.42 1.17 13.42
N ALA A 196 -14.69 1.48 14.70
CA ALA A 196 -15.03 0.45 15.66
C ALA A 196 -16.32 -0.29 15.29
N ALA A 197 -17.33 0.41 14.78
CA ALA A 197 -18.57 -0.19 14.29
C ALA A 197 -18.37 -0.98 12.99
N PHE A 198 -17.52 -0.49 12.09
CA PHE A 198 -17.20 -1.20 10.83
C PHE A 198 -16.43 -2.51 11.08
N ILE A 199 -15.51 -2.51 12.05
CA ILE A 199 -14.63 -3.64 12.37
C ILE A 199 -15.36 -4.71 13.22
N GLN A 200 -16.54 -4.41 13.78
CA GLN A 200 -17.32 -5.33 14.63
C GLN A 200 -17.91 -6.54 13.90
#